data_AF-A0A7E4W3Z8-F1
#
_entry.id   AF-A0A7E4W3Z8-F1
#
_cell.length_a   1.000
_cell.length_b   1.000
_cell.length_c   1.000
_cell.angle_alpha   90.00
_cell.angle_beta   90.00
_cell.angle_gamma   90.00
#
_symmetry.space_group_name_H-M   'P 1'
#
loop_
_entity.id
_entity.type
_entity.pdbx_description
1 polymer ?
#
loop_
_entity_poly.entity_id
_entity_poly.type
_entity_poly.pdbx_seq_one_letter_code
_entity_poly.pdbx_strand_id
1 'polypeptide(L)'
;MLLRLVFCSIFVASVGQDFIGDLSRRFGLNGQGPGGPGFGPGGPGGPGFGPHRGPGGPGFGRGGFGPQNGPGGQPMDLGAMLNNVAQSANQMFNAPPPNSDIPPHIYRRLVRFCTRNPGHPKCQGHPEWINNQGGGNLLEALPGIAGRLTEAFPELVHFKLPPIPRINLPDVLRGVPDILRNVVPPSILGQLTEIARNTIKASCATSRTCKQQRPEILNQRASIAEQESAIHKVFNKNKAQEDIDRNIETRLARTHQVKQALLKKAGLDKDVEPENDGTFQKDILLTETQANTMLAEIDAAGNEVPTVPGAAPTGRGTRRGRSALFLETTPTQRWPNDRPIQYMFDQTLNEQDKGAVRAAIQEIETKTCVRFKFETTKPSNSHIYYVKTASSTVCGLSYIGRVEPVNTIYLTFGCGNPTGVAIHETLHALGLNHEQLRGDRDQFITINWANVNPQNYDFFAIADSKQFTSYGVKYDYGSIMHYNQFIASQFPTKPSMTAKVDPAKNNALMGQRNGLSARDIELVTKMYCVPQCEDKNVYCGAWALLDLCNSPNNGGYLQQNCKKSCSLC
;
A
#
# COMPACT_ATOMS: atom_id res chain seq x y z
N MET A 1 36.50 -3.83 -44.18
CA MET A 1 35.35 -3.65 -45.09
C MET A 1 34.17 -3.18 -44.23
N LEU A 2 33.39 -2.21 -44.72
CA LEU A 2 32.36 -1.37 -44.06
C LEU A 2 31.49 -2.03 -42.94
N LEU A 3 31.31 -1.38 -41.76
CA LEU A 3 30.11 -0.65 -41.25
C LEU A 3 28.86 -1.54 -40.92
N ARG A 4 27.99 -1.27 -39.93
CA ARG A 4 27.72 -0.06 -39.10
C ARG A 4 27.00 -0.38 -37.77
N LEU A 5 27.24 0.48 -36.77
CA LEU A 5 26.50 0.80 -35.52
C LEU A 5 25.02 0.38 -35.35
N VAL A 6 24.61 0.03 -34.10
CA VAL A 6 23.79 0.88 -33.18
C VAL A 6 24.16 0.57 -31.71
N PHE A 7 24.23 1.61 -30.88
CA PHE A 7 24.45 1.58 -29.41
C PHE A 7 23.22 2.17 -28.69
N CYS A 8 22.83 1.61 -27.53
CA CYS A 8 22.15 2.33 -26.43
C CYS A 8 22.14 1.41 -25.17
N SER A 9 23.16 1.47 -24.32
CA SER A 9 23.28 2.38 -23.15
C SER A 9 22.33 2.05 -21.99
N ILE A 10 22.80 1.21 -21.06
CA ILE A 10 22.33 1.13 -19.66
C ILE A 10 23.57 1.13 -18.75
N PHE A 11 23.68 2.12 -17.87
CA PHE A 11 24.62 2.18 -16.74
C PHE A 11 23.76 2.33 -15.45
N VAL A 12 23.89 1.51 -14.38
CA VAL A 12 25.01 1.43 -13.39
C VAL A 12 25.00 2.69 -12.49
N ALA A 13 25.07 2.66 -11.14
CA ALA A 13 25.25 1.58 -10.15
C ALA A 13 24.66 1.96 -8.76
N SER A 14 24.75 1.04 -7.81
CA SER A 14 24.89 1.34 -6.37
C SER A 14 26.15 0.66 -5.84
N VAL A 15 27.07 1.42 -5.22
CA VAL A 15 27.96 1.11 -4.08
C VAL A 15 28.52 2.48 -3.62
N GLY A 16 28.64 2.76 -2.31
CA GLY A 16 29.00 4.09 -1.78
C GLY A 16 30.43 4.22 -1.21
N GLN A 17 30.74 5.44 -0.74
CA GLN A 17 31.65 5.88 0.36
C GLN A 17 33.02 5.18 0.56
N ASP A 18 34.14 5.85 0.83
CA ASP A 18 34.44 7.26 1.21
C ASP A 18 35.95 7.57 0.95
N PHE A 19 36.40 8.76 1.39
CA PHE A 19 37.76 9.12 1.87
C PHE A 19 38.70 10.02 1.02
N ILE A 20 39.19 11.07 1.72
CA ILE A 20 40.31 12.02 1.46
C ILE A 20 40.08 13.10 0.39
N GLY A 21 40.53 14.32 0.70
CA GLY A 21 40.50 15.49 -0.18
C GLY A 21 41.80 16.30 -0.17
N ASP A 22 41.72 17.49 -0.76
CA ASP A 22 42.72 18.57 -0.83
C ASP A 22 44.07 18.25 -1.53
N LEU A 23 44.29 18.83 -2.73
CA LEU A 23 45.34 19.86 -2.93
C LEU A 23 45.34 20.50 -4.33
N SER A 24 45.18 21.82 -4.34
CA SER A 24 45.91 22.83 -5.16
C SER A 24 46.58 22.52 -6.53
N ARG A 25 46.15 23.35 -7.51
CA ARG A 25 46.96 24.16 -8.47
C ARG A 25 47.63 23.54 -9.71
N ARG A 26 47.67 24.40 -10.75
CA ARG A 26 48.34 24.31 -12.08
C ARG A 26 47.62 23.34 -13.05
N PHE A 27 47.34 23.70 -14.30
CA PHE A 27 47.95 24.74 -15.14
C PHE A 27 46.93 25.78 -15.63
N GLY A 28 47.39 27.01 -15.88
CA GLY A 28 46.77 27.90 -16.86
C GLY A 28 47.74 28.13 -18.01
N LEU A 29 47.27 28.70 -19.13
CA LEU A 29 47.99 29.66 -19.98
C LEU A 29 47.11 30.16 -21.16
N ASN A 30 46.91 31.48 -21.18
CA ASN A 30 46.86 32.42 -22.32
C ASN A 30 46.02 32.17 -23.61
N GLY A 31 45.34 33.22 -24.09
CA GLY A 31 44.74 33.26 -25.43
C GLY A 31 43.81 34.45 -25.75
N GLN A 32 44.38 35.67 -25.76
CA GLN A 32 44.08 36.89 -26.54
C GLN A 32 42.80 37.00 -27.43
N GLY A 33 42.16 38.19 -27.43
CA GLY A 33 41.35 38.72 -28.56
C GLY A 33 42.24 39.34 -29.66
N PRO A 34 41.75 40.18 -30.62
CA PRO A 34 40.54 41.04 -30.58
C PRO A 34 39.71 41.10 -31.90
N GLY A 35 38.70 42.00 -32.00
CA GLY A 35 38.16 42.46 -33.30
C GLY A 35 36.69 42.96 -33.34
N GLY A 36 36.46 44.24 -33.67
CA GLY A 36 35.19 44.78 -34.22
C GLY A 36 35.40 45.25 -35.68
N PRO A 37 34.54 46.09 -36.32
CA PRO A 37 33.35 46.83 -35.85
C PRO A 37 32.04 46.34 -36.57
N GLY A 38 30.92 47.05 -36.80
CA GLY A 38 30.51 48.45 -36.58
C GLY A 38 29.12 48.82 -37.16
N PHE A 39 28.80 50.13 -37.19
CA PHE A 39 27.64 50.84 -37.81
C PHE A 39 26.20 50.67 -37.24
N GLY A 40 25.61 51.81 -36.84
CA GLY A 40 24.16 52.05 -36.63
C GLY A 40 23.59 52.94 -37.75
N PRO A 41 22.66 53.91 -37.52
CA PRO A 41 22.11 54.43 -36.24
C PRO A 41 20.56 54.64 -36.24
N GLY A 42 19.99 55.18 -35.13
CA GLY A 42 18.63 55.76 -35.14
C GLY A 42 17.92 55.93 -33.77
N GLY A 43 18.19 57.02 -33.04
CA GLY A 43 17.27 57.61 -32.02
C GLY A 43 16.56 58.86 -32.59
N PRO A 44 15.96 59.78 -31.80
CA PRO A 44 15.91 59.96 -30.32
C PRO A 44 14.46 60.03 -29.77
N GLY A 45 14.13 60.36 -28.50
CA GLY A 45 14.89 60.76 -27.31
C GLY A 45 14.02 60.91 -26.03
N GLY A 46 14.64 61.18 -24.88
CA GLY A 46 13.97 61.52 -23.58
C GLY A 46 13.72 63.03 -23.42
N PRO A 47 13.73 63.65 -22.20
CA PRO A 47 14.01 63.16 -20.82
C PRO A 47 12.76 63.32 -19.90
N GLY A 48 12.70 63.11 -18.57
CA GLY A 48 13.68 62.85 -17.49
C GLY A 48 13.86 64.06 -16.55
N PHE A 49 13.52 63.96 -15.25
CA PHE A 49 14.10 64.66 -14.06
C PHE A 49 13.25 64.41 -12.78
N GLY A 50 13.84 64.63 -11.58
CA GLY A 50 13.31 64.21 -10.26
C GLY A 50 12.83 65.33 -9.29
N PRO A 51 13.25 65.37 -8.00
CA PRO A 51 12.32 65.21 -6.87
C PRO A 51 12.25 66.37 -5.84
N HIS A 52 11.45 66.17 -4.77
CA HIS A 52 11.39 66.81 -3.43
C HIS A 52 10.20 67.72 -3.03
N ARG A 53 9.92 67.66 -1.70
CA ARG A 53 9.22 68.59 -0.76
C ARG A 53 7.74 68.30 -0.44
N GLY A 54 7.43 68.25 0.87
CA GLY A 54 6.08 68.49 1.46
C GLY A 54 5.81 70.00 1.61
N PRO A 55 4.83 70.48 2.42
CA PRO A 55 4.47 69.96 3.77
C PRO A 55 2.95 69.99 4.12
N GLY A 56 2.57 69.74 5.39
CA GLY A 56 1.34 70.29 6.01
C GLY A 56 0.44 69.34 6.83
N GLY A 57 0.39 69.52 8.16
CA GLY A 57 -0.78 69.15 9.00
C GLY A 57 -1.84 70.26 9.00
N PRO A 58 -2.89 70.27 9.88
CA PRO A 58 -3.06 69.62 11.19
C PRO A 58 -4.29 68.66 11.25
N GLY A 59 -4.73 68.03 12.34
CA GLY A 59 -4.27 67.97 13.74
C GLY A 59 -5.40 68.11 14.78
N PHE A 60 -6.02 66.99 15.18
CA PHE A 60 -6.91 66.80 16.36
C PHE A 60 -6.91 65.28 16.71
N GLY A 61 -7.09 64.79 17.95
CA GLY A 61 -7.22 65.50 19.22
C GLY A 61 -7.91 64.68 20.35
N ARG A 62 -7.16 63.76 21.00
CA ARG A 62 -7.47 63.06 22.28
C ARG A 62 -8.63 62.02 22.33
N GLY A 63 -8.47 61.06 23.25
CA GLY A 63 -9.56 60.25 23.82
C GLY A 63 -9.32 58.74 23.78
N GLY A 64 -8.61 58.18 24.77
CA GLY A 64 -8.38 56.74 24.87
C GLY A 64 -9.35 56.04 25.83
N PHE A 65 -9.76 54.82 25.49
CA PHE A 65 -10.22 53.78 26.42
C PHE A 65 -9.86 52.40 25.84
N GLY A 66 -9.24 51.54 26.65
CA GLY A 66 -9.22 50.10 26.36
C GLY A 66 -10.60 49.49 26.62
N PRO A 67 -10.92 48.35 26.00
CA PRO A 67 -10.60 47.11 26.70
C PRO A 67 -10.00 46.00 25.83
N GLN A 68 -9.37 45.04 26.50
CA GLN A 68 -8.89 43.79 25.91
C GLN A 68 -10.07 42.93 25.42
N ASN A 69 -9.92 42.24 24.28
CA ASN A 69 -10.69 41.04 23.97
C ASN A 69 -10.00 40.19 22.88
N GLY A 70 -9.61 38.96 23.24
CA GLY A 70 -9.44 37.79 22.38
C GLY A 70 -8.47 37.85 21.18
N PRO A 71 -7.40 37.04 21.14
CA PRO A 71 -6.76 36.72 19.86
C PRO A 71 -7.74 35.89 19.03
N GLY A 72 -8.32 36.52 18.00
CA GLY A 72 -9.17 35.83 17.04
C GLY A 72 -8.41 34.67 16.40
N GLY A 73 -9.02 33.49 16.39
CA GLY A 73 -8.41 32.29 15.82
C GLY A 73 -8.15 32.49 14.33
N GLN A 74 -6.88 32.66 13.96
CA GLN A 74 -6.47 32.53 12.57
C GLN A 74 -6.86 31.12 12.08
N PRO A 75 -7.35 30.98 10.83
CA PRO A 75 -7.54 29.65 10.26
C PRO A 75 -6.18 28.95 10.25
N MET A 76 -6.05 27.85 11.01
CA MET A 76 -4.82 27.06 11.06
C MET A 76 -4.41 26.66 9.65
N ASP A 77 -3.26 27.15 9.19
CA ASP A 77 -2.67 26.71 7.93
C ASP A 77 -2.34 25.22 8.02
N LEU A 78 -3.18 24.42 7.36
CA LEU A 78 -3.02 22.97 7.28
C LEU A 78 -1.72 22.61 6.55
N GLY A 79 -1.21 23.48 5.67
CA GLY A 79 0.02 23.25 4.92
C GLY A 79 1.27 23.32 5.77
N ALA A 80 1.39 24.30 6.66
CA ALA A 80 2.48 24.37 7.63
C ALA A 80 2.59 23.09 8.51
N MET A 81 1.46 22.45 8.84
CA MET A 81 1.47 21.15 9.55
C MET A 81 1.83 19.96 8.63
N LEU A 82 1.35 19.94 7.39
CA LEU A 82 1.59 18.84 6.44
C LEU A 82 3.04 18.78 5.92
N ASN A 83 3.70 19.93 5.73
CA ASN A 83 5.09 20.01 5.27
C ASN A 83 6.08 19.19 6.13
N ASN A 84 5.79 19.02 7.43
CA ASN A 84 6.64 18.26 8.33
C ASN A 84 6.53 16.73 8.20
N VAL A 85 5.48 16.20 7.57
CA VAL A 85 5.15 14.76 7.61
C VAL A 85 6.11 13.92 6.78
N ALA A 86 6.30 14.24 5.50
CA ALA A 86 7.22 13.50 4.64
C ALA A 86 8.69 13.74 4.98
N GLN A 87 9.07 14.97 5.37
CA GLN A 87 10.45 15.28 5.74
C GLN A 87 10.87 14.61 7.06
N SER A 88 9.96 14.50 8.05
CA SER A 88 10.26 13.79 9.31
C SER A 88 10.47 12.28 9.12
N ALA A 89 9.86 11.65 8.11
CA ALA A 89 9.97 10.21 7.89
C ALA A 89 11.40 9.74 7.53
N ASN A 90 12.21 10.59 6.90
CA ASN A 90 13.44 10.20 6.18
C ASN A 90 14.75 10.28 6.98
N GLN A 91 14.73 10.63 8.26
CA GLN A 91 15.94 10.59 9.10
C GLN A 91 16.19 9.15 9.60
N MET A 92 17.38 8.60 9.27
CA MET A 92 17.77 7.22 9.56
C MET A 92 17.92 6.98 11.07
N PHE A 93 16.84 6.53 11.69
CA PHE A 93 16.86 5.84 12.98
C PHE A 93 16.61 4.35 12.73
N ASN A 94 17.52 3.51 13.19
CA ASN A 94 17.37 2.07 13.05
C ASN A 94 16.22 1.53 13.91
N ALA A 95 15.53 0.52 13.39
CA ALA A 95 14.64 -0.32 14.16
C ALA A 95 15.41 -1.04 15.28
N PRO A 96 14.80 -1.26 16.46
CA PRO A 96 15.32 -2.18 17.49
C PRO A 96 15.63 -3.57 16.93
N PRO A 97 16.44 -4.38 17.65
CA PRO A 97 16.71 -5.76 17.26
C PRO A 97 15.41 -6.56 17.10
N PRO A 98 15.36 -7.62 16.27
CA PRO A 98 14.13 -8.38 15.98
C PRO A 98 13.41 -8.96 17.21
N ASN A 99 14.13 -9.16 18.32
CA ASN A 99 13.63 -9.69 19.59
C ASN A 99 13.32 -8.59 20.62
N SER A 100 13.17 -7.34 20.20
CA SER A 100 12.78 -6.24 21.06
C SER A 100 11.28 -6.27 21.35
N ASP A 101 10.90 -6.21 22.64
CA ASP A 101 9.51 -6.02 23.06
C ASP A 101 8.92 -4.66 22.63
N ILE A 102 9.78 -3.72 22.18
CA ILE A 102 9.39 -2.38 21.73
C ILE A 102 9.18 -2.37 20.21
N PRO A 103 7.97 -2.04 19.71
CA PRO A 103 7.73 -1.90 18.27
C PRO A 103 8.63 -0.83 17.63
N PRO A 104 9.20 -1.07 16.43
CA PRO A 104 10.17 -0.16 15.82
C PRO A 104 9.69 1.30 15.61
N HIS A 105 8.39 1.53 15.44
CA HIS A 105 7.83 2.87 15.27
C HIS A 105 7.73 3.64 16.61
N ILE A 106 7.34 2.97 17.70
CA ILE A 106 7.35 3.52 19.07
C ILE A 106 8.78 3.97 19.42
N TYR A 107 9.76 3.10 19.17
CA TYR A 107 11.17 3.43 19.39
C TYR A 107 11.61 4.70 18.66
N ARG A 108 11.37 4.78 17.34
CA ARG A 108 11.71 5.96 16.54
C ARG A 108 11.05 7.23 17.06
N ARG A 109 9.80 7.15 17.52
CA ARG A 109 9.09 8.31 18.04
C ARG A 109 9.62 8.77 19.39
N LEU A 110 9.91 7.85 20.31
CA LEU A 110 10.49 8.20 21.62
C LEU A 110 11.85 8.89 21.45
N VAL A 111 12.71 8.36 20.58
CA VAL A 111 13.99 9.01 20.24
C VAL A 111 13.76 10.41 19.67
N ARG A 112 12.92 10.57 18.63
CA ARG A 112 12.58 11.89 18.05
C ARG A 112 11.99 12.86 19.07
N PHE A 113 11.14 12.38 19.98
CA PHE A 113 10.55 13.19 21.03
C PHE A 113 11.62 13.75 21.95
N CYS A 114 12.55 12.92 22.43
CA CYS A 114 13.64 13.38 23.30
C CYS A 114 14.69 14.21 22.57
N THR A 115 15.00 13.92 21.29
CA THR A 115 15.86 14.78 20.47
C THR A 115 15.25 16.17 20.28
N ARG A 116 13.92 16.29 20.14
CA ARG A 116 13.22 17.58 20.01
C ARG A 116 12.94 18.27 21.34
N ASN A 117 12.89 17.52 22.45
CA ASN A 117 12.56 18.01 23.79
C ASN A 117 13.61 17.55 24.83
N PRO A 118 14.90 17.92 24.68
CA PRO A 118 15.98 17.43 25.54
C PRO A 118 15.80 17.81 27.02
N GLY A 119 15.07 18.91 27.30
CA GLY A 119 14.73 19.34 28.66
C GLY A 119 13.53 18.63 29.29
N HIS A 120 12.81 17.74 28.59
CA HIS A 120 11.64 17.06 29.14
C HIS A 120 12.04 16.08 30.27
N PRO A 121 11.33 16.02 31.42
CA PRO A 121 11.76 15.22 32.58
C PRO A 121 12.06 13.76 32.26
N LYS A 122 11.24 13.10 31.42
CA LYS A 122 11.48 11.71 31.00
C LYS A 122 12.73 11.51 30.13
N CYS A 123 13.26 12.56 29.50
CA CYS A 123 14.45 12.52 28.64
C CYS A 123 15.73 12.95 29.37
N GLN A 124 15.60 13.60 30.53
CA GLN A 124 16.72 13.96 31.39
C GLN A 124 17.39 12.69 31.93
N GLY A 125 18.72 12.66 31.96
CA GLY A 125 19.48 11.46 32.36
C GLY A 125 19.73 10.44 31.24
N HIS A 126 19.13 10.63 30.05
CA HIS A 126 19.30 9.74 28.89
C HIS A 126 19.93 10.48 27.68
N PRO A 127 21.21 10.89 27.78
CA PRO A 127 21.91 11.62 26.71
C PRO A 127 21.96 10.83 25.39
N GLU A 128 21.82 9.51 25.44
CA GLU A 128 21.75 8.68 24.24
C GLU A 128 20.54 8.97 23.34
N TRP A 129 19.42 9.46 23.88
CA TRP A 129 18.24 9.81 23.07
C TRP A 129 18.34 11.21 22.45
N ILE A 130 19.40 11.96 22.80
CA ILE A 130 19.61 13.35 22.42
C ILE A 130 20.73 13.48 21.36
N ASN A 131 21.74 12.61 21.39
CA ASN A 131 22.88 12.67 20.47
C ASN A 131 22.53 12.24 19.03
N ASN A 132 22.31 13.22 18.16
CA ASN A 132 22.11 13.05 16.73
C ASN A 132 23.40 13.29 15.90
N GLN A 133 24.57 12.97 16.47
CA GLN A 133 25.87 13.27 15.84
C GLN A 133 26.26 12.23 14.79
N GLY A 134 25.85 12.49 13.55
CA GLY A 134 26.56 12.05 12.35
C GLY A 134 26.37 10.60 11.92
N GLY A 135 25.15 10.21 11.52
CA GLY A 135 24.88 9.04 10.66
C GLY A 135 25.19 7.65 11.25
N GLY A 136 25.75 7.56 12.44
CA GLY A 136 26.11 6.32 13.12
C GLY A 136 24.92 5.61 13.77
N ASN A 137 25.01 4.29 13.87
CA ASN A 137 23.98 3.43 14.41
C ASN A 137 23.80 3.67 15.93
N LEU A 138 22.77 4.45 16.32
CA LEU A 138 22.32 4.56 17.73
C LEU A 138 22.08 3.18 18.38
N LEU A 139 21.73 2.17 17.57
CA LEU A 139 21.55 0.78 17.98
C LEU A 139 22.86 0.02 18.27
N GLU A 140 23.98 0.40 17.67
CA GLU A 140 25.30 -0.18 17.97
C GLU A 140 25.90 0.44 19.24
N ALA A 141 25.56 1.69 19.52
CA ALA A 141 26.16 2.45 20.61
C ALA A 141 25.84 1.86 22.01
N LEU A 142 24.66 1.27 22.23
CA LEU A 142 24.19 0.93 23.58
C LEU A 142 23.31 -0.34 23.69
N PRO A 143 23.89 -1.46 24.15
CA PRO A 143 23.13 -2.55 24.73
C PRO A 143 22.21 -2.07 25.87
N GLY A 144 21.02 -2.65 25.99
CA GLY A 144 20.09 -2.38 27.10
C GLY A 144 19.21 -1.13 26.96
N ILE A 145 19.27 -0.39 25.85
CA ILE A 145 18.36 0.75 25.58
C ILE A 145 16.88 0.38 25.77
N ALA A 146 16.47 -0.83 25.37
CA ALA A 146 15.08 -1.28 25.52
C ALA A 146 14.64 -1.32 27.00
N GLY A 147 15.49 -1.80 27.91
CA GLY A 147 15.20 -1.81 29.34
C GLY A 147 15.02 -0.40 29.92
N ARG A 148 15.90 0.54 29.54
CA ARG A 148 15.81 1.95 29.97
C ARG A 148 14.57 2.65 29.42
N LEU A 149 14.17 2.35 28.19
CA LEU A 149 12.93 2.87 27.61
C LEU A 149 11.68 2.30 28.30
N THR A 150 11.68 1.01 28.63
CA THR A 150 10.60 0.38 29.40
C THR A 150 10.46 1.01 30.79
N GLU A 151 11.56 1.38 31.44
CA GLU A 151 11.56 2.05 32.74
C GLU A 151 11.05 3.50 32.67
N ALA A 152 11.47 4.27 31.66
CA ALA A 152 11.11 5.69 31.52
C ALA A 152 9.72 5.92 30.86
N PHE A 153 9.27 4.99 30.01
CA PHE A 153 8.01 5.08 29.24
C PHE A 153 7.20 3.76 29.28
N PRO A 154 6.95 3.16 30.45
CA PRO A 154 6.29 1.85 30.56
C PRO A 154 4.91 1.83 29.88
N GLU A 155 4.18 2.94 29.93
CA GLU A 155 2.84 3.08 29.35
C GLU A 155 2.83 3.18 27.81
N LEU A 156 3.95 3.54 27.18
CA LEU A 156 4.09 3.63 25.72
C LEU A 156 4.77 2.40 25.12
N VAL A 157 5.59 1.69 25.91
CA VAL A 157 6.36 0.54 25.44
C VAL A 157 5.56 -0.77 25.50
N HIS A 158 4.72 -0.97 26.51
CA HIS A 158 3.98 -2.23 26.71
C HIS A 158 2.69 -2.32 25.85
N PHE A 159 2.85 -2.42 24.54
CA PHE A 159 1.74 -2.72 23.64
C PHE A 159 1.26 -4.16 23.83
N LYS A 160 0.10 -4.34 24.48
CA LYS A 160 -0.61 -5.62 24.53
C LYS A 160 -1.61 -5.70 23.38
N LEU A 161 -1.32 -6.55 22.40
CA LEU A 161 -2.21 -6.82 21.28
C LEU A 161 -3.57 -7.36 21.78
N PRO A 162 -4.72 -6.81 21.34
CA PRO A 162 -6.04 -7.32 21.70
C PRO A 162 -6.22 -8.79 21.26
N PRO A 163 -7.14 -9.56 21.89
CA PRO A 163 -7.52 -10.87 21.37
C PRO A 163 -8.15 -10.74 19.97
N ILE A 164 -7.97 -11.76 19.13
CA ILE A 164 -8.64 -11.83 17.82
C ILE A 164 -10.15 -12.02 18.09
N PRO A 165 -11.05 -11.19 17.53
CA PRO A 165 -12.49 -11.34 17.74
C PRO A 165 -12.99 -12.63 17.09
N ARG A 166 -13.96 -13.31 17.72
CA ARG A 166 -14.65 -14.44 17.09
C ARG A 166 -15.53 -13.93 15.95
N ILE A 167 -15.15 -14.23 14.71
CA ILE A 167 -15.91 -13.91 13.51
C ILE A 167 -16.73 -15.13 13.10
N ASN A 168 -18.03 -14.94 12.86
CA ASN A 168 -18.91 -16.00 12.35
C ASN A 168 -18.93 -15.95 10.82
N LEU A 169 -18.20 -16.85 10.18
CA LEU A 169 -18.11 -16.93 8.73
C LEU A 169 -19.40 -17.54 8.14
N PRO A 170 -20.13 -16.83 7.26
CA PRO A 170 -21.30 -17.39 6.58
C PRO A 170 -20.94 -18.56 5.67
N ASP A 171 -21.81 -19.56 5.69
CA ASP A 171 -21.79 -20.67 4.74
C ASP A 171 -22.26 -20.20 3.35
N VAL A 172 -21.29 -19.91 2.48
CA VAL A 172 -21.50 -19.48 1.09
C VAL A 172 -21.99 -20.61 0.16
N LEU A 173 -22.00 -21.87 0.61
CA LEU A 173 -22.54 -23.01 -0.16
C LEU A 173 -23.98 -23.37 0.22
N ARG A 174 -24.56 -22.67 1.20
CA ARG A 174 -25.93 -22.89 1.66
C ARG A 174 -26.95 -22.72 0.53
N GLY A 175 -27.64 -23.81 0.19
CA GLY A 175 -28.65 -23.81 -0.87
C GLY A 175 -28.09 -23.82 -2.29
N VAL A 176 -26.77 -24.00 -2.46
CA VAL A 176 -26.15 -24.30 -3.76
C VAL A 176 -26.45 -25.77 -4.14
N PRO A 177 -26.80 -26.10 -5.39
CA PRO A 177 -26.92 -27.49 -5.86
C PRO A 177 -25.61 -28.29 -5.68
N ASP A 178 -25.69 -29.58 -5.31
CA ASP A 178 -24.50 -30.36 -4.96
C ASP A 178 -23.50 -30.51 -6.12
N ILE A 179 -23.98 -30.57 -7.37
CA ILE A 179 -23.13 -30.56 -8.57
C ILE A 179 -22.26 -29.28 -8.60
N LEU A 180 -22.84 -28.13 -8.25
CA LEU A 180 -22.12 -26.85 -8.21
C LEU A 180 -21.19 -26.73 -6.99
N ARG A 181 -21.50 -27.38 -5.86
CA ARG A 181 -20.60 -27.46 -4.69
C ARG A 181 -19.34 -28.26 -5.00
N ASN A 182 -19.45 -29.32 -5.80
CA ASN A 182 -18.32 -30.19 -6.15
C ASN A 182 -17.34 -29.57 -7.17
N VAL A 183 -17.68 -28.42 -7.76
CA VAL A 183 -16.87 -27.72 -8.78
C VAL A 183 -16.48 -26.30 -8.36
N VAL A 184 -16.48 -26.00 -7.06
CA VAL A 184 -15.90 -24.75 -6.56
C VAL A 184 -14.38 -24.84 -6.49
N PRO A 185 -13.62 -23.76 -6.79
CA PRO A 185 -12.18 -23.74 -6.60
C PRO A 185 -11.86 -23.99 -5.12
N PRO A 186 -10.98 -24.96 -4.79
CA PRO A 186 -10.65 -25.26 -3.41
C PRO A 186 -10.07 -24.04 -2.70
N SER A 187 -10.36 -23.94 -1.40
CA SER A 187 -9.88 -22.87 -0.51
C SER A 187 -8.41 -23.13 -0.13
N ILE A 188 -7.49 -22.99 -1.08
CA ILE A 188 -6.03 -23.25 -0.94
C ILE A 188 -5.32 -22.14 -0.10
N LEU A 189 -6.04 -21.31 0.66
CA LEU A 189 -5.43 -20.25 1.48
C LEU A 189 -4.40 -20.84 2.46
N GLY A 190 -3.12 -20.49 2.25
CA GLY A 190 -1.99 -21.00 3.03
C GLY A 190 -1.61 -22.47 2.81
N GLN A 191 -2.20 -23.19 1.84
CA GLN A 191 -1.80 -24.58 1.57
C GLN A 191 -0.67 -24.66 0.53
N LEU A 192 0.20 -25.67 0.69
CA LEU A 192 1.28 -26.01 -0.25
C LEU A 192 1.28 -27.49 -0.55
N THR A 193 1.65 -27.84 -1.79
CA THR A 193 2.01 -29.22 -2.14
C THR A 193 3.23 -29.67 -1.34
N GLU A 194 3.34 -30.97 -1.09
CA GLU A 194 4.49 -31.52 -0.35
C GLU A 194 5.83 -31.18 -1.02
N ILE A 195 5.89 -31.26 -2.35
CA ILE A 195 7.08 -30.89 -3.14
C ILE A 195 7.46 -29.42 -2.92
N ALA A 196 6.49 -28.49 -2.98
CA ALA A 196 6.73 -27.07 -2.73
C ALA A 196 7.20 -26.81 -1.29
N ARG A 197 6.52 -27.41 -0.29
CA ARG A 197 6.90 -27.32 1.13
C ARG A 197 8.33 -27.80 1.36
N ASN A 198 8.68 -28.97 0.84
CA ASN A 198 10.00 -29.56 1.02
C ASN A 198 11.10 -28.76 0.29
N THR A 199 10.78 -28.17 -0.87
CA THR A 199 11.68 -27.25 -1.59
C THR A 199 12.02 -26.01 -0.74
N ILE A 200 11.01 -25.40 -0.12
CA ILE A 200 11.21 -24.22 0.74
C ILE A 200 12.01 -24.59 2.00
N LYS A 201 11.68 -25.72 2.66
CA LYS A 201 12.44 -26.21 3.82
C LYS A 201 13.91 -26.46 3.48
N ALA A 202 14.21 -27.05 2.32
CA ALA A 202 15.58 -27.26 1.87
C ALA A 202 16.33 -25.93 1.64
N SER A 203 15.67 -24.91 1.07
CA SER A 203 16.25 -23.57 0.92
C SER A 203 16.56 -22.89 2.26
N CYS A 204 15.76 -23.13 3.30
CA CYS A 204 16.00 -22.58 4.64
C CYS A 204 16.96 -23.41 5.50
N ALA A 205 17.09 -24.72 5.25
CA ALA A 205 18.11 -25.54 5.90
C ALA A 205 19.54 -25.05 5.59
N THR A 206 19.75 -24.46 4.41
CA THR A 206 21.04 -23.88 3.99
C THR A 206 21.17 -22.39 4.31
N SER A 207 20.10 -21.68 4.66
CA SER A 207 20.13 -20.23 4.92
C SER A 207 19.76 -19.86 6.35
N ARG A 208 20.68 -19.16 7.03
CA ARG A 208 20.42 -18.58 8.36
C ARG A 208 19.44 -17.40 8.34
N THR A 209 19.12 -16.84 7.16
CA THR A 209 18.29 -15.63 7.05
C THR A 209 16.78 -15.90 7.13
N CYS A 210 16.30 -17.12 6.85
CA CYS A 210 14.86 -17.41 6.80
C CYS A 210 14.09 -17.10 8.09
N LYS A 211 14.77 -16.96 9.23
CA LYS A 211 14.19 -16.63 10.55
C LYS A 211 14.58 -15.25 11.08
N GLN A 212 15.28 -14.45 10.27
CA GLN A 212 15.83 -13.17 10.68
C GLN A 212 15.02 -12.04 10.05
N GLN A 213 14.57 -11.07 10.86
CA GLN A 213 14.06 -9.82 10.34
C GLN A 213 15.24 -8.93 9.95
N ARG A 214 15.23 -8.46 8.70
CA ARG A 214 16.25 -7.55 8.18
C ARG A 214 15.97 -6.12 8.68
N PRO A 215 16.98 -5.31 9.07
CA PRO A 215 16.75 -3.96 9.59
C PRO A 215 15.93 -3.07 8.65
N GLU A 216 16.12 -3.21 7.33
CA GLU A 216 15.43 -2.44 6.29
C GLU A 216 13.92 -2.70 6.29
N ILE A 217 13.52 -3.95 6.56
CA ILE A 217 12.13 -4.40 6.62
C ILE A 217 11.42 -3.81 7.85
N LEU A 218 12.06 -3.88 9.02
CA LEU A 218 11.54 -3.25 10.25
C LEU A 218 11.52 -1.71 10.14
N ASN A 219 12.51 -1.14 9.44
CA ASN A 219 12.58 0.29 9.11
C ASN A 219 11.44 0.72 8.17
N GLN A 220 11.05 -0.10 7.19
CA GLN A 220 9.91 0.13 6.29
C GLN A 220 8.60 0.14 7.08
N ARG A 221 8.34 -0.91 7.88
CA ARG A 221 7.18 -1.02 8.77
C ARG A 221 7.00 0.22 9.64
N ALA A 222 8.09 0.71 10.22
CA ALA A 222 8.05 1.89 11.07
C ALA A 222 7.86 3.20 10.29
N SER A 223 8.26 3.27 9.02
CA SER A 223 7.96 4.41 8.14
C SER A 223 6.46 4.47 7.83
N ILE A 224 5.85 3.33 7.50
CA ILE A 224 4.40 3.20 7.28
C ILE A 224 3.63 3.66 8.52
N ALA A 225 4.00 3.16 9.71
CA ALA A 225 3.33 3.52 10.96
C ALA A 225 3.36 5.03 11.28
N GLU A 226 4.50 5.69 11.05
CA GLU A 226 4.64 7.14 11.26
C GLU A 226 3.85 7.96 10.23
N GLN A 227 3.79 7.51 8.97
CA GLN A 227 2.98 8.15 7.92
C GLN A 227 1.48 7.98 8.20
N GLU A 228 1.02 6.77 8.55
CA GLU A 228 -0.36 6.54 9.01
C GLU A 228 -0.71 7.41 10.21
N SER A 229 0.17 7.51 11.21
CA SER A 229 -0.05 8.31 12.42
C SER A 229 -0.28 9.79 12.11
N ALA A 230 0.60 10.38 11.30
CA ALA A 230 0.47 11.78 10.89
C ALA A 230 -0.83 12.06 10.13
N ILE A 231 -1.19 11.19 9.18
CA ILE A 231 -2.45 11.30 8.41
C ILE A 231 -3.66 11.15 9.34
N HIS A 232 -3.66 10.12 10.20
CA HIS A 232 -4.72 9.95 11.18
C HIS A 232 -4.87 11.17 12.10
N LYS A 233 -3.77 11.84 12.50
CA LYS A 233 -3.83 13.04 13.33
C LYS A 233 -4.39 14.26 12.60
N VAL A 234 -4.06 14.43 11.31
CA VAL A 234 -4.64 15.47 10.44
C VAL A 234 -6.16 15.30 10.31
N PHE A 235 -6.62 14.07 10.08
CA PHE A 235 -8.05 13.81 9.84
C PHE A 235 -8.88 13.64 11.12
N ASN A 236 -8.26 13.30 12.26
CA ASN A 236 -8.90 13.02 13.55
C ASN A 236 -8.28 13.84 14.70
N LYS A 237 -8.25 15.17 14.56
CA LYS A 237 -7.56 16.09 15.50
C LYS A 237 -7.85 15.83 16.98
N ASN A 238 -9.11 15.50 17.30
CA ASN A 238 -9.62 15.26 18.66
C ASN A 238 -9.20 13.91 19.27
N LYS A 239 -8.66 12.98 18.49
CA LYS A 239 -8.23 11.67 18.97
C LYS A 239 -6.86 11.78 19.65
N ALA A 240 -6.69 11.11 20.80
CA ALA A 240 -5.41 11.01 21.49
C ALA A 240 -4.36 10.36 20.59
N GLN A 241 -3.09 10.72 20.77
CA GLN A 241 -2.02 10.23 19.89
C GLN A 241 -1.77 8.73 20.14
N GLU A 242 -1.79 8.36 21.41
CA GLU A 242 -1.69 7.01 21.95
C GLU A 242 -2.79 6.09 21.41
N ASP A 243 -4.00 6.63 21.21
CA ASP A 243 -5.10 5.93 20.57
C ASP A 243 -4.86 5.73 19.06
N ILE A 244 -4.28 6.71 18.37
CA ILE A 244 -3.93 6.55 16.95
C ILE A 244 -2.88 5.45 16.81
N ASP A 245 -1.81 5.51 17.61
CA ASP A 245 -0.69 4.56 17.55
C ASP A 245 -1.11 3.14 17.89
N ARG A 246 -1.90 2.96 18.96
CA ARG A 246 -2.40 1.64 19.36
C ARG A 246 -3.23 0.98 18.26
N ASN A 247 -4.01 1.75 17.50
CA ASN A 247 -4.80 1.21 16.38
C ASN A 247 -3.91 0.84 15.18
N ILE A 248 -2.92 1.68 14.85
CA ILE A 248 -1.95 1.43 13.77
C ILE A 248 -1.10 0.19 14.10
N GLU A 249 -0.58 0.09 15.32
CA GLU A 249 0.22 -1.06 15.76
C GLU A 249 -0.62 -2.34 15.81
N THR A 250 -1.89 -2.27 16.23
CA THR A 250 -2.82 -3.40 16.13
C THR A 250 -2.99 -3.85 14.67
N ARG A 251 -3.23 -2.91 13.74
CA ARG A 251 -3.36 -3.18 12.30
C ARG A 251 -2.11 -3.86 11.71
N LEU A 252 -0.93 -3.32 12.00
CA LEU A 252 0.36 -3.84 11.55
C LEU A 252 0.65 -5.22 12.14
N ALA A 253 0.43 -5.41 13.44
CA ALA A 253 0.61 -6.69 14.11
C ALA A 253 -0.36 -7.76 13.59
N ARG A 254 -1.63 -7.41 13.31
CA ARG A 254 -2.58 -8.33 12.66
C ARG A 254 -2.12 -8.73 11.25
N THR A 255 -1.58 -7.79 10.48
CA THR A 255 -1.02 -8.07 9.16
C THR A 255 0.13 -9.09 9.24
N HIS A 256 1.03 -8.94 10.23
CA HIS A 256 2.09 -9.91 10.48
C HIS A 256 1.54 -11.28 10.94
N GLN A 257 0.55 -11.29 11.83
CA GLN A 257 -0.12 -12.52 12.28
C GLN A 257 -0.76 -13.29 11.11
N VAL A 258 -1.33 -12.61 10.11
CA VAL A 258 -1.83 -13.27 8.89
C VAL A 258 -0.71 -14.00 8.16
N LYS A 259 0.46 -13.36 7.95
CA LYS A 259 1.62 -14.02 7.31
C LYS A 259 2.12 -15.22 8.11
N GLN A 260 2.20 -15.10 9.44
CA GLN A 260 2.58 -16.21 10.33
C GLN A 260 1.57 -17.37 10.26
N ALA A 261 0.27 -17.07 10.25
CA ALA A 261 -0.79 -18.07 10.12
C ALA A 261 -0.75 -18.79 8.76
N LEU A 262 -0.45 -18.07 7.67
CA LEU A 262 -0.24 -18.65 6.33
C LEU A 262 0.95 -19.62 6.31
N LEU A 263 2.10 -19.26 6.90
CA LEU A 263 3.26 -20.17 7.00
C LEU A 263 2.97 -21.38 7.89
N LYS A 264 2.27 -21.19 9.01
CA LYS A 264 1.80 -22.30 9.87
C LYS A 264 0.88 -23.25 9.11
N LYS A 265 -0.08 -22.72 8.33
CA LYS A 265 -0.97 -23.51 7.46
C LYS A 265 -0.20 -24.26 6.37
N ALA A 266 0.89 -23.68 5.86
CA ALA A 266 1.78 -24.29 4.89
C ALA A 266 2.72 -25.35 5.51
N GLY A 267 2.83 -25.42 6.84
CA GLY A 267 3.76 -26.30 7.57
C GLY A 267 5.20 -25.80 7.56
N LEU A 268 5.40 -24.48 7.54
CA LEU A 268 6.69 -23.77 7.40
C LEU A 268 7.02 -22.85 8.60
N ASP A 269 6.13 -22.70 9.58
CA ASP A 269 6.30 -21.87 10.79
C ASP A 269 7.57 -22.20 11.60
N LYS A 270 8.00 -23.46 11.59
CA LYS A 270 9.22 -23.90 12.26
C LYS A 270 10.50 -23.60 11.48
N ASP A 271 10.40 -23.18 10.22
CA ASP A 271 11.51 -23.05 9.28
C ASP A 271 11.70 -21.60 8.77
N VAL A 272 10.60 -20.84 8.71
CA VAL A 272 10.52 -19.50 8.13
C VAL A 272 9.79 -18.55 9.08
N GLU A 273 10.35 -17.35 9.30
CA GLU A 273 9.63 -16.18 9.84
C GLU A 273 9.37 -15.20 8.68
N PRO A 274 8.12 -14.77 8.44
CA PRO A 274 7.78 -13.90 7.31
C PRO A 274 8.26 -12.47 7.53
N GLU A 275 8.39 -11.67 6.47
CA GLU A 275 8.82 -10.28 6.61
C GLU A 275 7.78 -9.41 7.35
N ASN A 276 8.17 -8.83 8.50
CA ASN A 276 7.37 -7.88 9.27
C ASN A 276 7.54 -6.46 8.72
N ASP A 277 7.18 -6.28 7.44
CA ASP A 277 7.38 -5.06 6.64
C ASP A 277 6.23 -4.04 6.76
N GLY A 278 5.15 -4.41 7.45
CA GLY A 278 3.94 -3.60 7.63
C GLY A 278 2.92 -3.68 6.49
N THR A 279 3.20 -4.50 5.46
CA THR A 279 2.32 -4.73 4.31
C THR A 279 1.85 -6.18 4.28
N PHE A 280 0.85 -6.48 3.47
CA PHE A 280 0.55 -7.82 2.98
C PHE A 280 0.88 -7.84 1.49
N GLN A 281 1.45 -8.93 0.99
CA GLN A 281 1.67 -9.10 -0.45
C GLN A 281 2.47 -7.96 -1.10
N LYS A 282 3.36 -7.30 -0.34
CA LYS A 282 4.22 -6.16 -0.70
C LYS A 282 3.58 -4.77 -0.77
N ASP A 283 2.38 -4.64 -1.36
CA ASP A 283 1.73 -3.34 -1.61
C ASP A 283 0.33 -3.19 -1.01
N ILE A 284 -0.24 -4.26 -0.42
CA ILE A 284 -1.57 -4.20 0.20
C ILE A 284 -1.47 -3.81 1.67
N LEU A 285 -2.23 -2.79 2.07
CA LEU A 285 -2.52 -2.49 3.46
C LEU A 285 -3.79 -3.22 3.88
N LEU A 286 -3.70 -4.13 4.84
CA LEU A 286 -4.88 -4.73 5.47
C LEU A 286 -5.41 -3.80 6.56
N THR A 287 -6.73 -3.61 6.58
CA THR A 287 -7.45 -3.14 7.76
C THR A 287 -7.43 -4.21 8.86
N GLU A 288 -7.62 -3.81 10.12
CA GLU A 288 -7.67 -4.78 11.23
C GLU A 288 -8.78 -5.82 11.01
N THR A 289 -9.95 -5.40 10.53
CA THR A 289 -11.07 -6.30 10.32
C THR A 289 -10.81 -7.28 9.17
N GLN A 290 -10.15 -6.86 8.08
CA GLN A 290 -9.71 -7.78 7.01
C GLN A 290 -8.72 -8.81 7.56
N ALA A 291 -7.70 -8.38 8.31
CA ALA A 291 -6.72 -9.30 8.87
C ALA A 291 -7.33 -10.27 9.91
N ASN A 292 -8.21 -9.78 10.79
CA ASN A 292 -8.98 -10.64 11.72
C ASN A 292 -9.83 -11.68 10.99
N THR A 293 -10.40 -11.31 9.83
CA THR A 293 -11.16 -12.23 8.97
C THR A 293 -10.29 -13.35 8.44
N MET A 294 -9.17 -12.99 7.79
CA MET A 294 -8.25 -13.95 7.18
C MET A 294 -7.70 -14.92 8.24
N LEU A 295 -7.43 -14.44 9.46
CA LEU A 295 -7.06 -15.29 10.59
C LEU A 295 -8.15 -16.31 10.93
N ALA A 296 -9.41 -15.87 11.04
CA ALA A 296 -10.55 -16.76 11.30
C ALA A 296 -10.77 -17.78 10.17
N GLU A 297 -10.53 -17.42 8.92
CA GLU A 297 -10.62 -18.34 7.76
C GLU A 297 -9.47 -19.35 7.70
N ILE A 298 -8.24 -18.94 8.00
CA ILE A 298 -7.07 -19.84 8.04
C ILE A 298 -7.26 -20.87 9.16
N ASP A 299 -7.73 -20.44 10.33
CA ASP A 299 -8.07 -21.32 11.46
C ASP A 299 -9.25 -22.25 11.10
N ALA A 300 -10.33 -21.72 10.51
CA ALA A 300 -11.49 -22.51 10.11
C ALA A 300 -11.14 -23.55 9.03
N ALA A 301 -10.28 -23.20 8.06
CA ALA A 301 -9.77 -24.13 7.06
C ALA A 301 -8.87 -25.23 7.65
N GLY A 302 -8.47 -25.13 8.93
CA GLY A 302 -7.83 -26.18 9.72
C GLY A 302 -8.75 -27.32 10.13
N ASN A 303 -10.07 -27.08 10.16
CA ASN A 303 -11.08 -28.08 10.43
C ASN A 303 -11.80 -28.46 9.14
N GLU A 304 -11.72 -29.72 8.72
CA GLU A 304 -12.76 -30.29 7.87
C GLU A 304 -14.09 -30.09 8.61
N VAL A 305 -15.04 -29.40 8.00
CA VAL A 305 -16.32 -29.06 8.65
C VAL A 305 -17.03 -30.37 9.02
N PRO A 306 -17.14 -30.74 10.31
CA PRO A 306 -17.92 -31.90 10.68
C PRO A 306 -19.38 -31.51 10.46
N THR A 307 -20.07 -32.22 9.58
CA THR A 307 -21.52 -32.07 9.42
C THR A 307 -22.19 -32.45 10.73
N VAL A 308 -22.56 -31.47 11.54
CA VAL A 308 -23.34 -31.71 12.77
C VAL A 308 -24.79 -31.98 12.38
N PRO A 309 -25.33 -33.20 12.57
CA PRO A 309 -26.74 -33.47 12.33
C PRO A 309 -27.56 -32.87 13.48
N GLY A 310 -28.60 -32.07 13.17
CA GLY A 310 -29.68 -31.78 14.13
C GLY A 310 -29.76 -30.38 14.75
N ALA A 311 -28.99 -29.38 14.29
CA ALA A 311 -29.18 -28.00 14.76
C ALA A 311 -30.38 -27.31 14.07
N ALA A 312 -31.56 -27.35 14.72
CA ALA A 312 -32.77 -26.69 14.25
C ALA A 312 -32.69 -25.14 14.30
N PRO A 313 -33.34 -24.40 13.38
CA PRO A 313 -33.21 -22.95 13.30
C PRO A 313 -34.18 -22.21 14.24
N THR A 314 -33.65 -21.36 15.12
CA THR A 314 -34.44 -20.35 15.84
C THR A 314 -33.78 -18.97 15.72
N GLY A 315 -34.61 -17.92 15.62
CA GLY A 315 -34.15 -16.51 15.60
C GLY A 315 -34.47 -15.75 14.32
N ARG A 316 -35.56 -14.97 14.34
CA ARG A 316 -35.86 -13.95 13.32
C ARG A 316 -34.77 -12.87 13.30
N GLY A 317 -33.93 -12.86 12.27
CA GLY A 317 -33.09 -11.73 11.88
C GLY A 317 -33.74 -10.93 10.74
N THR A 318 -33.70 -9.60 10.80
CA THR A 318 -34.29 -8.73 9.78
C THR A 318 -33.67 -8.93 8.39
N ARG A 319 -34.52 -8.98 7.35
CA ARG A 319 -34.08 -9.03 5.95
C ARG A 319 -33.42 -7.70 5.56
N ARG A 320 -32.10 -7.58 5.76
CA ARG A 320 -31.29 -6.66 4.95
C ARG A 320 -31.12 -7.28 3.56
N GLY A 321 -31.38 -6.49 2.51
CA GLY A 321 -31.09 -6.88 1.13
C GLY A 321 -29.60 -7.23 1.02
N ARG A 322 -29.30 -8.36 0.40
CA ARG A 322 -27.94 -8.84 0.17
C ARG A 322 -27.63 -8.65 -1.29
N SER A 323 -26.89 -7.58 -1.57
CA SER A 323 -26.31 -7.28 -2.87
C SER A 323 -24.91 -7.85 -2.89
N ALA A 324 -24.65 -8.76 -3.82
CA ALA A 324 -23.35 -9.43 -3.88
C ALA A 324 -22.27 -8.53 -4.46
N LEU A 325 -21.17 -9.18 -4.88
CA LEU A 325 -19.99 -8.56 -5.46
C LEU A 325 -19.16 -8.01 -4.28
N PHE A 326 -17.92 -8.48 -4.07
CA PHE A 326 -17.00 -8.12 -2.96
C PHE A 326 -17.30 -8.75 -1.60
N LEU A 327 -16.42 -9.65 -1.13
CA LEU A 327 -16.20 -9.97 0.29
C LEU A 327 -17.49 -10.17 1.12
N GLU A 328 -18.53 -10.80 0.56
CA GLU A 328 -19.90 -10.80 1.14
C GLU A 328 -20.00 -11.38 2.56
N THR A 329 -18.98 -12.12 2.97
CA THR A 329 -18.85 -12.72 4.29
C THR A 329 -18.20 -11.82 5.33
N THR A 330 -17.44 -10.78 4.93
CA THR A 330 -16.59 -9.98 5.84
C THR A 330 -16.18 -8.59 5.26
N PRO A 331 -15.32 -7.75 5.87
CA PRO A 331 -15.63 -6.33 6.11
C PRO A 331 -15.31 -5.32 5.00
N THR A 332 -14.86 -5.74 3.81
CA THR A 332 -14.37 -4.76 2.83
C THR A 332 -15.52 -4.14 2.04
N GLN A 333 -15.48 -2.82 1.89
CA GLN A 333 -16.61 -2.06 1.36
C GLN A 333 -16.34 -1.51 -0.03
N ARG A 334 -17.36 -1.47 -0.88
CA ARG A 334 -17.27 -0.79 -2.16
C ARG A 334 -17.38 0.72 -2.03
N TRP A 335 -16.90 1.40 -3.06
CA TRP A 335 -17.34 2.74 -3.37
C TRP A 335 -18.80 2.73 -3.87
N PRO A 336 -19.64 3.69 -3.47
CA PRO A 336 -20.96 3.86 -4.06
C PRO A 336 -20.83 4.08 -5.58
N ASN A 337 -21.67 3.41 -6.36
CA ASN A 337 -21.74 3.52 -7.82
C ASN A 337 -22.82 4.49 -8.31
N ASP A 338 -23.51 5.16 -7.39
CA ASP A 338 -24.54 6.18 -7.63
C ASP A 338 -23.97 7.61 -7.76
N ARG A 339 -22.67 7.80 -7.49
CA ARG A 339 -21.99 9.10 -7.45
C ARG A 339 -20.49 8.97 -7.77
N PRO A 340 -19.82 10.07 -8.19
CA PRO A 340 -18.37 10.07 -8.34
C PRO A 340 -17.62 9.86 -7.02
N ILE A 341 -16.51 9.12 -7.08
CA ILE A 341 -15.58 8.90 -5.97
C ILE A 341 -14.80 10.19 -5.71
N GLN A 342 -14.98 10.78 -4.53
CA GLN A 342 -14.25 11.97 -4.14
C GLN A 342 -12.77 11.63 -3.91
N TYR A 343 -11.85 12.47 -4.40
CA TYR A 343 -10.42 12.32 -4.16
C TYR A 343 -9.70 13.65 -3.93
N MET A 344 -8.56 13.57 -3.25
CA MET A 344 -7.74 14.71 -2.84
C MET A 344 -6.25 14.40 -2.98
N PHE A 345 -5.45 15.45 -3.04
CA PHE A 345 -3.99 15.39 -3.00
C PHE A 345 -3.45 15.92 -1.68
N ASP A 346 -2.52 15.18 -1.08
CA ASP A 346 -1.62 15.71 -0.06
C ASP A 346 -0.62 16.70 -0.68
N GLN A 347 -0.13 17.65 0.13
CA GLN A 347 0.81 18.67 -0.32
C GLN A 347 2.21 18.12 -0.65
N THR A 348 2.51 16.90 -0.21
CA THR A 348 3.75 16.18 -0.53
C THR A 348 3.85 15.79 -2.00
N LEU A 349 2.74 15.78 -2.76
CA LEU A 349 2.77 15.62 -4.22
C LEU A 349 3.05 16.96 -4.89
N ASN A 350 4.06 16.99 -5.77
CA ASN A 350 4.30 18.11 -6.68
C ASN A 350 3.36 18.03 -7.92
N GLU A 351 3.40 19.01 -8.81
CA GLU A 351 2.49 19.01 -9.99
C GLU A 351 2.75 17.90 -11.00
N GLN A 352 3.98 17.35 -11.07
CA GLN A 352 4.30 16.18 -11.89
C GLN A 352 3.66 14.91 -11.29
N ASP A 353 3.79 14.72 -9.98
CA ASP A 353 3.19 13.64 -9.21
C ASP A 353 1.65 13.66 -9.38
N LYS A 354 1.02 14.83 -9.18
CA LYS A 354 -0.42 15.05 -9.42
C LYS A 354 -0.82 14.85 -10.88
N GLY A 355 0.07 15.16 -11.82
CA GLY A 355 -0.12 14.94 -13.25
C GLY A 355 -0.26 13.44 -13.57
N ALA A 356 0.61 12.61 -13.02
CA ALA A 356 0.54 11.15 -13.17
C ALA A 356 -0.75 10.56 -12.57
N VAL A 357 -1.16 11.00 -11.39
CA VAL A 357 -2.43 10.55 -10.79
C VAL A 357 -3.64 11.02 -11.60
N ARG A 358 -3.64 12.25 -12.11
CA ARG A 358 -4.72 12.74 -13.00
C ARG A 358 -4.80 11.92 -14.29
N ALA A 359 -3.66 11.54 -14.89
CA ALA A 359 -3.63 10.66 -16.05
C ALA A 359 -4.17 9.25 -15.73
N ALA A 360 -3.82 8.70 -14.56
CA ALA A 360 -4.33 7.40 -14.09
C ALA A 360 -5.86 7.40 -13.91
N ILE A 361 -6.38 8.45 -13.26
CA ILE A 361 -7.83 8.66 -13.09
C ILE A 361 -8.50 8.80 -14.46
N GLN A 362 -7.97 9.64 -15.36
CA GLN A 362 -8.52 9.83 -16.70
C GLN A 362 -8.56 8.52 -17.50
N GLU A 363 -7.56 7.65 -17.38
CA GLU A 363 -7.57 6.35 -18.04
C GLU A 363 -8.69 5.44 -17.51
N ILE A 364 -8.93 5.41 -16.20
CA ILE A 364 -10.04 4.65 -15.59
C ILE A 364 -11.39 5.24 -16.05
N GLU A 365 -11.55 6.56 -16.05
CA GLU A 365 -12.80 7.24 -16.41
C GLU A 365 -13.16 7.08 -17.90
N THR A 366 -12.16 7.13 -18.78
CA THR A 366 -12.38 7.01 -20.24
C THR A 366 -12.67 5.58 -20.69
N LYS A 367 -12.17 4.57 -19.96
CA LYS A 367 -12.35 3.15 -20.28
C LYS A 367 -13.51 2.48 -19.51
N THR A 368 -14.02 3.08 -18.45
CA THR A 368 -15.07 2.49 -17.59
C THR A 368 -16.19 3.51 -17.27
N CYS A 369 -17.20 3.10 -16.50
CA CYS A 369 -18.19 4.03 -15.93
C CYS A 369 -17.76 4.68 -14.62
N VAL A 370 -16.65 4.24 -13.99
CA VAL A 370 -16.24 4.78 -12.68
C VAL A 370 -15.90 6.26 -12.88
N ARG A 371 -16.42 7.12 -12.01
CA ARG A 371 -16.18 8.58 -12.07
C ARG A 371 -15.52 9.04 -10.79
N PHE A 372 -14.70 10.06 -10.89
CA PHE A 372 -13.99 10.67 -9.79
C PHE A 372 -14.31 12.16 -9.70
N LYS A 373 -14.22 12.73 -8.51
CA LYS A 373 -14.37 14.17 -8.27
C LYS A 373 -13.21 14.67 -7.44
N PHE A 374 -12.41 15.56 -8.01
CA PHE A 374 -11.36 16.25 -7.27
C PHE A 374 -12.00 17.21 -6.26
N GLU A 375 -11.52 17.20 -5.02
CA GLU A 375 -11.88 18.16 -3.99
C GLU A 375 -10.62 18.93 -3.55
N THR A 376 -10.70 20.25 -3.48
CA THR A 376 -9.62 21.10 -2.95
C THR A 376 -9.65 21.20 -1.41
N THR A 377 -10.75 20.81 -0.79
CA THR A 377 -10.99 20.84 0.65
C THR A 377 -11.56 19.51 1.13
N LYS A 378 -11.24 19.10 2.38
CA LYS A 378 -11.71 17.83 2.97
C LYS A 378 -13.24 17.68 2.81
N PRO A 379 -13.73 16.68 2.06
CA PRO A 379 -15.16 16.43 1.94
C PRO A 379 -15.73 15.77 3.21
N SER A 380 -17.05 15.81 3.35
CA SER A 380 -17.79 15.20 4.46
C SER A 380 -17.85 13.67 4.39
N ASN A 381 -17.77 13.11 3.18
CA ASN A 381 -17.88 11.68 2.93
C ASN A 381 -16.50 11.02 2.84
N SER A 382 -16.49 9.69 2.74
CA SER A 382 -15.28 8.94 2.42
C SER A 382 -14.70 9.36 1.08
N HIS A 383 -13.39 9.47 1.01
CA HIS A 383 -12.65 9.92 -0.17
C HIS A 383 -11.28 9.25 -0.23
N ILE A 384 -10.70 9.22 -1.43
CA ILE A 384 -9.33 8.79 -1.66
C ILE A 384 -8.37 9.95 -1.33
N TYR A 385 -7.28 9.65 -0.62
CA TYR A 385 -6.24 10.64 -0.29
C TYR A 385 -4.89 10.17 -0.81
N TYR A 386 -4.41 10.78 -1.89
CA TYR A 386 -3.12 10.43 -2.47
C TYR A 386 -2.00 11.14 -1.71
N VAL A 387 -1.00 10.38 -1.25
CA VAL A 387 0.14 10.85 -0.45
C VAL A 387 1.45 10.39 -1.09
N LYS A 388 2.47 11.25 -1.11
CA LYS A 388 3.81 10.85 -1.55
C LYS A 388 4.53 10.17 -0.38
N THR A 389 4.96 8.92 -0.56
CA THR A 389 5.85 8.27 0.41
C THR A 389 7.31 8.47 0.01
N ALA A 390 8.18 8.63 1.01
CA ALA A 390 9.61 8.89 0.82
C ALA A 390 10.47 7.61 0.75
N SER A 391 9.83 6.44 0.84
CA SER A 391 10.51 5.14 0.72
C SER A 391 11.11 4.94 -0.67
N SER A 392 12.32 4.36 -0.73
CA SER A 392 12.96 3.93 -1.98
C SER A 392 12.64 2.47 -2.36
N THR A 393 12.03 1.69 -1.45
CA THR A 393 11.74 0.25 -1.64
C THR A 393 10.29 -0.03 -2.03
N VAL A 394 9.39 0.92 -1.78
CA VAL A 394 7.95 0.84 -2.03
C VAL A 394 7.62 1.60 -3.31
N CYS A 395 6.71 1.07 -4.14
CA CYS A 395 6.23 1.75 -5.34
C CYS A 395 4.89 2.43 -5.11
N GLY A 396 3.96 1.71 -4.52
CA GLY A 396 2.75 2.24 -3.93
C GLY A 396 2.30 1.37 -2.77
N LEU A 397 1.33 1.87 -2.01
CA LEU A 397 0.59 1.09 -1.02
C LEU A 397 -0.88 1.53 -1.08
N SER A 398 -1.80 0.56 -1.10
CA SER A 398 -3.22 0.83 -0.98
C SER A 398 -3.93 -0.21 -0.12
N TYR A 399 -5.03 0.21 0.50
CA TYR A 399 -6.03 -0.74 0.97
C TYR A 399 -6.73 -1.40 -0.23
N ILE A 400 -7.16 -2.65 -0.06
CA ILE A 400 -8.16 -3.23 -0.96
C ILE A 400 -9.52 -2.66 -0.57
N GLY A 401 -10.22 -2.04 -1.53
CA GLY A 401 -11.55 -1.45 -1.37
C GLY A 401 -11.58 -0.12 -0.63
N ARG A 402 -12.80 0.30 -0.26
CA ARG A 402 -13.07 1.55 0.47
C ARG A 402 -12.87 1.38 1.97
N VAL A 403 -11.94 2.15 2.51
CA VAL A 403 -11.76 2.39 3.94
C VAL A 403 -12.38 3.74 4.34
N GLU A 404 -13.07 3.78 5.49
CA GLU A 404 -13.66 4.99 6.03
C GLU A 404 -12.84 5.57 7.20
N PRO A 405 -12.84 6.90 7.41
CA PRO A 405 -13.40 7.94 6.55
C PRO A 405 -12.42 8.41 5.46
N VAL A 406 -11.18 7.92 5.43
CA VAL A 406 -10.16 8.31 4.45
C VAL A 406 -9.47 7.07 3.92
N ASN A 407 -9.46 6.92 2.59
CA ASN A 407 -8.80 5.82 1.92
C ASN A 407 -7.46 6.30 1.36
N THR A 408 -6.41 6.25 2.18
CA THR A 408 -5.08 6.69 1.77
C THR A 408 -4.50 5.77 0.70
N ILE A 409 -3.94 6.38 -0.35
CA ILE A 409 -3.08 5.71 -1.33
C ILE A 409 -1.71 6.36 -1.25
N TYR A 410 -0.69 5.57 -0.93
CA TYR A 410 0.71 6.02 -0.88
C TYR A 410 1.35 5.75 -2.24
N LEU A 411 2.08 6.72 -2.78
CA LEU A 411 2.75 6.59 -4.08
C LEU A 411 4.22 7.01 -3.97
N THR A 412 5.09 6.29 -4.66
CA THR A 412 6.42 6.77 -5.04
C THR A 412 6.50 6.89 -6.56
N PHE A 413 7.16 7.95 -6.99
CA PHE A 413 7.31 8.29 -8.40
C PHE A 413 8.69 7.88 -8.93
N GLY A 414 9.41 7.05 -8.16
CA GLY A 414 10.69 6.43 -8.56
C GLY A 414 10.55 5.04 -9.20
N CYS A 415 9.35 4.45 -9.18
CA CYS A 415 9.10 3.13 -9.76
C CYS A 415 8.56 3.20 -11.20
N GLY A 416 9.43 2.94 -12.18
CA GLY A 416 9.03 2.64 -13.56
C GLY A 416 8.16 3.74 -14.20
N ASN A 417 6.90 3.42 -14.48
CA ASN A 417 5.90 4.38 -14.98
C ASN A 417 4.99 4.88 -13.84
N PRO A 418 5.16 6.13 -13.36
CA PRO A 418 4.25 6.84 -12.46
C PRO A 418 2.76 6.59 -12.67
N THR A 419 2.27 6.72 -13.90
CA THR A 419 0.85 6.61 -14.22
C THR A 419 0.35 5.19 -14.00
N GLY A 420 1.11 4.18 -14.46
CA GLY A 420 0.76 2.78 -14.27
C GLY A 420 0.77 2.33 -12.81
N VAL A 421 1.68 2.87 -11.99
CA VAL A 421 1.65 2.66 -10.53
C VAL A 421 0.39 3.28 -9.93
N ALA A 422 0.08 4.54 -10.26
CA ALA A 422 -1.13 5.20 -9.77
C ALA A 422 -2.43 4.47 -10.20
N ILE A 423 -2.50 3.89 -11.40
CA ILE A 423 -3.62 3.03 -11.81
C ILE A 423 -3.70 1.78 -10.92
N HIS A 424 -2.58 1.07 -10.73
CA HIS A 424 -2.52 -0.17 -9.92
C HIS A 424 -3.05 0.05 -8.49
N GLU A 425 -2.53 1.06 -7.79
CA GLU A 425 -2.99 1.37 -6.44
C GLU A 425 -4.45 1.86 -6.40
N THR A 426 -4.90 2.59 -7.41
CA THR A 426 -6.31 3.01 -7.51
C THR A 426 -7.24 1.81 -7.74
N LEU A 427 -6.81 0.80 -8.50
CA LEU A 427 -7.56 -0.45 -8.66
C LEU A 427 -7.63 -1.26 -7.36
N HIS A 428 -6.56 -1.29 -6.55
CA HIS A 428 -6.63 -1.81 -5.18
C HIS A 428 -7.71 -1.07 -4.37
N ALA A 429 -7.70 0.27 -4.34
CA ALA A 429 -8.74 1.05 -3.67
C ALA A 429 -10.16 0.83 -4.24
N LEU A 430 -10.31 0.43 -5.50
CA LEU A 430 -11.59 0.01 -6.09
C LEU A 430 -12.00 -1.43 -5.73
N GLY A 431 -11.12 -2.21 -5.08
CA GLY A 431 -11.39 -3.55 -4.57
C GLY A 431 -10.78 -4.69 -5.38
N LEU A 432 -9.83 -4.42 -6.27
CA LEU A 432 -9.12 -5.48 -7.00
C LEU A 432 -7.94 -6.01 -6.15
N ASN A 433 -7.64 -7.30 -6.33
CA ASN A 433 -6.46 -7.96 -5.79
C ASN A 433 -5.54 -8.37 -6.96
N HIS A 434 -4.32 -8.84 -6.71
CA HIS A 434 -3.40 -9.20 -7.80
C HIS A 434 -3.85 -10.42 -8.59
N GLU A 435 -3.59 -10.41 -9.89
CA GLU A 435 -4.03 -11.45 -10.82
C GLU A 435 -3.34 -12.80 -10.54
N GLN A 436 -2.06 -12.81 -10.12
CA GLN A 436 -1.33 -14.04 -9.76
C GLN A 436 -1.78 -14.68 -8.42
N LEU A 437 -2.87 -14.21 -7.82
CA LEU A 437 -3.41 -14.73 -6.56
C LEU A 437 -4.77 -15.41 -6.72
N ARG A 438 -5.33 -15.40 -7.93
CA ARG A 438 -6.61 -16.06 -8.22
C ARG A 438 -6.57 -17.56 -7.92
N GLY A 439 -7.71 -18.12 -7.50
CA GLY A 439 -7.86 -19.56 -7.24
C GLY A 439 -7.68 -20.46 -8.47
N ASP A 440 -7.72 -19.92 -9.69
CA ASP A 440 -7.47 -20.61 -10.95
C ASP A 440 -6.05 -20.42 -11.51
N ARG A 441 -5.20 -19.59 -10.87
CA ARG A 441 -3.89 -19.18 -11.41
C ARG A 441 -2.99 -20.35 -11.79
N ASP A 442 -3.06 -21.48 -11.06
CA ASP A 442 -2.14 -22.61 -11.23
C ASP A 442 -2.44 -23.37 -12.53
N GLN A 443 -3.51 -23.02 -13.27
CA GLN A 443 -3.73 -23.42 -14.65
C GLN A 443 -2.88 -22.59 -15.65
N PHE A 444 -2.50 -21.37 -15.27
CA PHE A 444 -1.87 -20.36 -16.14
C PHE A 444 -0.38 -20.14 -15.81
N ILE A 445 0.03 -20.19 -14.54
CA ILE A 445 1.41 -20.00 -14.11
C ILE A 445 1.95 -21.19 -13.31
N THR A 446 3.28 -21.30 -13.28
CA THR A 446 4.06 -22.18 -12.40
C THR A 446 4.84 -21.31 -11.43
N ILE A 447 4.71 -21.55 -10.12
CA ILE A 447 5.56 -20.91 -9.10
C ILE A 447 6.83 -21.75 -8.92
N ASN A 448 7.98 -21.13 -9.16
CA ASN A 448 9.30 -21.72 -9.05
C ASN A 448 9.82 -21.57 -7.62
N TRP A 449 9.27 -22.36 -6.68
CA TRP A 449 9.52 -22.23 -5.24
C TRP A 449 11.00 -22.26 -4.81
N ALA A 450 11.89 -22.91 -5.58
CA ALA A 450 13.33 -22.88 -5.35
C ALA A 450 13.97 -21.49 -5.59
N ASN A 451 13.32 -20.63 -6.35
CA ASN A 451 13.75 -19.25 -6.64
C ASN A 451 13.07 -18.23 -5.72
N VAL A 452 11.99 -18.56 -5.02
CA VAL A 452 11.25 -17.64 -4.13
C VAL A 452 12.01 -17.44 -2.82
N ASN A 453 12.16 -16.20 -2.35
CA ASN A 453 12.57 -15.91 -0.97
C ASN A 453 11.48 -16.46 -0.01
N PRO A 454 11.79 -17.45 0.84
CA PRO A 454 10.80 -18.08 1.73
C PRO A 454 10.02 -17.10 2.61
N GLN A 455 10.64 -16.00 3.05
CA GLN A 455 10.00 -15.01 3.94
C GLN A 455 8.86 -14.23 3.27
N ASN A 456 8.76 -14.30 1.94
CA ASN A 456 7.77 -13.61 1.10
C ASN A 456 6.72 -14.59 0.52
N TYR A 457 6.46 -15.69 1.24
CA TYR A 457 5.46 -16.71 0.86
C TYR A 457 4.06 -16.11 0.62
N ASP A 458 3.69 -15.06 1.34
CA ASP A 458 2.39 -14.39 1.22
C ASP A 458 2.13 -13.82 -0.18
N PHE A 459 3.19 -13.41 -0.90
CA PHE A 459 3.11 -12.90 -2.29
C PHE A 459 2.59 -13.95 -3.29
N PHE A 460 2.54 -15.22 -2.86
CA PHE A 460 2.02 -16.36 -3.61
C PHE A 460 0.95 -17.14 -2.83
N ALA A 461 0.42 -16.62 -1.73
CA ALA A 461 -0.74 -17.20 -1.05
C ALA A 461 -2.02 -16.91 -1.86
N ILE A 462 -2.71 -17.96 -2.33
CA ILE A 462 -3.96 -17.83 -3.10
C ILE A 462 -4.99 -17.06 -2.27
N ALA A 463 -5.60 -16.04 -2.88
CA ALA A 463 -6.67 -15.26 -2.28
C ALA A 463 -7.92 -16.14 -2.07
N ASP A 464 -8.60 -16.03 -0.92
CA ASP A 464 -9.73 -16.93 -0.63
C ASP A 464 -10.85 -16.74 -1.68
N SER A 465 -11.22 -17.83 -2.34
CA SER A 465 -12.29 -17.90 -3.34
C SER A 465 -13.68 -17.66 -2.73
N LYS A 466 -13.82 -17.61 -1.40
CA LYS A 466 -15.00 -17.13 -0.66
C LYS A 466 -15.10 -15.60 -0.60
N GLN A 467 -13.99 -14.90 -0.83
CA GLN A 467 -13.86 -13.46 -0.68
C GLN A 467 -13.75 -12.72 -2.02
N PHE A 468 -13.03 -13.33 -2.96
CA PHE A 468 -12.72 -12.77 -4.28
C PHE A 468 -13.38 -13.60 -5.38
N THR A 469 -13.82 -12.92 -6.44
CA THR A 469 -14.42 -13.56 -7.60
C THR A 469 -14.09 -12.79 -8.87
N SER A 470 -13.95 -13.51 -9.98
CA SER A 470 -13.54 -12.99 -11.28
C SER A 470 -14.71 -12.45 -12.12
N TYR A 471 -15.97 -12.63 -11.69
CA TYR A 471 -17.17 -12.37 -12.50
C TYR A 471 -17.13 -12.99 -13.91
N GLY A 472 -16.52 -14.17 -14.05
CA GLY A 472 -16.35 -14.86 -15.34
C GLY A 472 -15.23 -14.29 -16.22
N VAL A 473 -14.47 -13.30 -15.75
CA VAL A 473 -13.35 -12.70 -16.49
C VAL A 473 -12.17 -13.69 -16.52
N LYS A 474 -11.70 -14.02 -17.73
CA LYS A 474 -10.58 -14.95 -17.94
C LYS A 474 -9.26 -14.38 -17.41
N TYR A 475 -8.34 -15.27 -17.03
CA TYR A 475 -7.01 -14.91 -16.52
C TYR A 475 -6.23 -14.05 -17.53
N ASP A 476 -5.52 -13.03 -17.05
CA ASP A 476 -4.77 -12.11 -17.91
C ASP A 476 -3.33 -11.84 -17.44
N TYR A 477 -2.35 -12.45 -18.12
CA TYR A 477 -0.93 -12.17 -17.92
C TYR A 477 -0.56 -10.69 -18.12
N GLY A 478 -1.33 -9.95 -18.92
CA GLY A 478 -1.14 -8.52 -19.19
C GLY A 478 -1.96 -7.59 -18.28
N SER A 479 -2.70 -8.11 -17.29
CA SER A 479 -3.38 -7.29 -16.28
C SER A 479 -2.37 -6.37 -15.60
N ILE A 480 -2.74 -5.11 -15.38
CA ILE A 480 -1.92 -4.20 -14.59
C ILE A 480 -1.81 -4.66 -13.12
N MET A 481 -2.74 -5.50 -12.65
CA MET A 481 -2.73 -6.15 -11.34
C MET A 481 -1.83 -7.40 -11.29
N HIS A 482 -1.25 -7.83 -12.41
CA HIS A 482 -0.29 -8.93 -12.41
C HIS A 482 1.10 -8.46 -11.97
N TYR A 483 1.77 -9.25 -11.13
CA TYR A 483 3.19 -9.05 -10.79
C TYR A 483 4.15 -9.52 -11.88
N ASN A 484 5.39 -9.01 -11.87
CA ASN A 484 6.41 -9.43 -12.81
C ASN A 484 6.99 -10.81 -12.44
N GLN A 485 7.53 -11.53 -13.44
CA GLN A 485 8.04 -12.90 -13.29
C GLN A 485 9.18 -13.09 -12.26
N PHE A 486 9.83 -12.02 -11.79
CA PHE A 486 10.95 -12.05 -10.83
C PHE A 486 10.54 -11.62 -9.41
N ILE A 487 9.26 -11.34 -9.16
CA ILE A 487 8.81 -10.82 -7.85
C ILE A 487 9.15 -11.78 -6.71
N ALA A 488 9.68 -11.25 -5.61
CA ALA A 488 10.18 -12.05 -4.47
C ALA A 488 11.19 -13.15 -4.83
N SER A 489 11.84 -13.10 -6.00
CA SER A 489 12.95 -14.00 -6.28
C SER A 489 14.17 -13.68 -5.42
N GLN A 490 14.80 -14.72 -4.85
CA GLN A 490 16.09 -14.61 -4.16
C GLN A 490 17.28 -14.55 -5.15
N PHE A 491 17.02 -14.63 -6.46
CA PHE A 491 18.04 -14.54 -7.51
C PHE A 491 17.65 -13.49 -8.56
N PRO A 492 18.49 -12.46 -8.83
CA PRO A 492 18.15 -11.37 -9.76
C PRO A 492 17.79 -11.80 -11.19
N THR A 493 18.25 -12.98 -11.62
CA THR A 493 18.11 -13.48 -13.00
C THR A 493 17.22 -14.72 -13.12
N LYS A 494 16.69 -15.28 -12.02
CA LYS A 494 15.81 -16.46 -12.08
C LYS A 494 14.37 -16.06 -11.75
N PRO A 495 13.38 -16.39 -12.62
CA PRO A 495 11.99 -16.03 -12.36
C PRO A 495 11.42 -16.88 -11.21
N SER A 496 10.72 -16.21 -10.29
CA SER A 496 9.93 -16.82 -9.22
C SER A 496 8.62 -17.42 -9.75
N MET A 497 8.12 -16.95 -10.89
CA MET A 497 6.97 -17.55 -11.59
C MET A 497 7.12 -17.46 -13.11
N THR A 498 6.56 -18.43 -13.83
CA THR A 498 6.56 -18.47 -15.30
C THR A 498 5.19 -18.85 -15.84
N ALA A 499 4.80 -18.30 -16.98
CA ALA A 499 3.59 -18.70 -17.69
C ALA A 499 3.71 -20.14 -18.22
N LYS A 500 2.59 -20.87 -18.22
CA LYS A 500 2.47 -22.24 -18.75
C LYS A 500 2.14 -22.26 -20.25
N VAL A 501 1.40 -21.27 -20.72
CA VAL A 501 1.04 -21.09 -22.13
C VAL A 501 1.95 -20.02 -22.72
N ASP A 502 2.52 -20.27 -23.91
CA ASP A 502 3.42 -19.37 -24.65
C ASP A 502 4.35 -18.53 -23.73
N PRO A 503 5.32 -19.17 -23.04
CA PRO A 503 6.11 -18.50 -22.01
C PRO A 503 6.96 -17.35 -22.58
N ALA A 504 7.43 -17.48 -23.82
CA ALA A 504 8.25 -16.46 -24.49
C ALA A 504 7.50 -15.12 -24.64
N LYS A 505 6.19 -15.18 -24.94
CA LYS A 505 5.32 -14.01 -25.02
C LYS A 505 4.78 -13.59 -23.64
N ASN A 506 4.18 -14.52 -22.92
CA ASN A 506 3.38 -14.19 -21.73
C ASN A 506 4.24 -13.79 -20.53
N ASN A 507 5.49 -14.27 -20.42
CA ASN A 507 6.42 -13.81 -19.38
C ASN A 507 6.78 -12.31 -19.52
N ALA A 508 6.71 -11.75 -20.72
CA ALA A 508 6.98 -10.34 -20.98
C ALA A 508 5.77 -9.42 -20.74
N LEU A 509 4.55 -9.99 -20.64
CA LEU A 509 3.33 -9.25 -20.29
C LEU A 509 3.19 -9.07 -18.76
N MET A 510 3.61 -10.08 -18.00
CA MET A 510 3.55 -10.11 -16.55
C MET A 510 4.30 -8.92 -15.92
N GLY A 511 3.59 -8.10 -15.15
CA GLY A 511 4.18 -6.94 -14.47
C GLY A 511 4.22 -5.64 -15.27
N GLN A 512 3.54 -5.58 -16.43
CA GLN A 512 3.40 -4.33 -17.18
C GLN A 512 2.79 -3.20 -16.33
N ARG A 513 3.20 -1.95 -16.60
CA ARG A 513 2.69 -0.73 -15.97
C ARG A 513 2.42 0.35 -17.02
N ASN A 514 1.92 -0.04 -18.18
CA ASN A 514 1.62 0.84 -19.31
C ASN A 514 0.19 1.37 -19.26
N GLY A 515 -0.75 0.60 -18.71
CA GLY A 515 -2.17 0.97 -18.57
C GLY A 515 -3.08 -0.24 -18.30
N LEU A 516 -4.39 0.01 -18.22
CA LEU A 516 -5.43 -1.01 -18.07
C LEU A 516 -5.47 -1.96 -19.28
N SER A 517 -5.45 -3.27 -19.00
CA SER A 517 -5.72 -4.32 -19.98
C SER A 517 -7.22 -4.39 -20.34
N ALA A 518 -7.56 -5.12 -21.40
CA ALA A 518 -8.95 -5.39 -21.76
C ALA A 518 -9.72 -6.13 -20.66
N ARG A 519 -9.05 -6.98 -19.86
CA ARG A 519 -9.68 -7.73 -18.76
C ARG A 519 -9.76 -6.93 -17.47
N ASP A 520 -8.82 -6.03 -17.20
CA ASP A 520 -8.94 -5.03 -16.13
C ASP A 520 -10.22 -4.18 -16.34
N ILE A 521 -10.42 -3.70 -17.58
CA ILE A 521 -11.61 -2.93 -17.98
C ILE A 521 -12.89 -3.75 -17.81
N GLU A 522 -12.92 -5.00 -18.30
CA GLU A 522 -14.08 -5.89 -18.16
C GLU A 522 -14.43 -6.14 -16.68
N LEU A 523 -13.43 -6.40 -15.85
CA LEU A 523 -13.59 -6.69 -14.43
C LEU A 523 -14.14 -5.46 -13.67
N VAL A 524 -13.55 -4.27 -13.86
CA VAL A 524 -14.06 -3.02 -13.27
C VAL A 524 -15.46 -2.70 -13.80
N THR A 525 -15.75 -2.98 -15.07
CA THR A 525 -17.07 -2.75 -15.66
C THR A 525 -18.14 -3.64 -15.03
N LYS A 526 -17.86 -4.94 -14.88
CA LYS A 526 -18.73 -5.85 -14.11
C LYS A 526 -18.85 -5.38 -12.65
N MET A 527 -17.77 -4.92 -12.01
CA MET A 527 -17.80 -4.44 -10.63
C MET A 527 -18.67 -3.20 -10.41
N TYR A 528 -18.64 -2.20 -11.28
CA TYR A 528 -19.26 -0.90 -10.99
C TYR A 528 -20.39 -0.48 -11.95
N CYS A 529 -20.38 -0.94 -13.21
CA CYS A 529 -21.16 -0.33 -14.29
C CYS A 529 -22.52 -0.97 -14.56
N VAL A 530 -22.84 -2.05 -13.86
CA VAL A 530 -24.14 -2.73 -13.97
C VAL A 530 -24.76 -2.82 -12.58
N PRO A 531 -25.30 -1.70 -12.03
CA PRO A 531 -25.80 -1.64 -10.66
C PRO A 531 -27.09 -2.45 -10.45
N GLN A 532 -27.93 -2.57 -11.48
CA GLN A 532 -29.19 -3.33 -11.43
C GLN A 532 -29.00 -4.85 -11.63
N CYS A 533 -27.75 -5.31 -11.71
CA CYS A 533 -27.42 -6.70 -11.98
C CYS A 533 -26.37 -7.20 -10.99
N GLU A 534 -26.71 -8.28 -10.31
CA GLU A 534 -25.92 -8.83 -9.22
C GLU A 534 -25.81 -10.34 -9.41
N ASP A 535 -24.66 -10.88 -9.02
CA ASP A 535 -24.59 -12.28 -8.60
C ASP A 535 -25.20 -12.38 -7.19
N LYS A 536 -25.30 -13.59 -6.62
CA LYS A 536 -25.79 -13.87 -5.25
C LYS A 536 -24.92 -14.89 -4.53
N ASN A 537 -23.80 -15.25 -5.15
CA ASN A 537 -22.84 -16.21 -4.67
C ASN A 537 -21.46 -15.84 -5.22
N VAL A 538 -20.44 -15.85 -4.36
CA VAL A 538 -19.06 -15.55 -4.76
C VAL A 538 -18.53 -16.51 -5.83
N TYR A 539 -18.95 -17.78 -5.85
CA TYR A 539 -18.50 -18.78 -6.82
C TYR A 539 -19.09 -18.61 -8.23
N CYS A 540 -20.01 -17.67 -8.45
CA CYS A 540 -20.59 -17.40 -9.76
C CYS A 540 -19.54 -17.18 -10.86
N GLY A 541 -18.45 -16.46 -10.55
CA GLY A 541 -17.37 -16.23 -11.51
C GLY A 541 -16.60 -17.50 -11.88
N ALA A 542 -16.42 -18.41 -10.93
CA ALA A 542 -15.77 -19.71 -11.17
C ALA A 542 -16.66 -20.65 -11.99
N TRP A 543 -17.95 -20.74 -11.67
CA TRP A 543 -18.91 -21.53 -12.45
C TRP A 543 -19.08 -21.02 -13.88
N ALA A 544 -19.00 -19.70 -14.10
CA ALA A 544 -19.01 -19.11 -15.43
C ALA A 544 -17.74 -19.44 -16.25
N LEU A 545 -16.55 -19.47 -15.61
CA LEU A 545 -15.30 -19.89 -16.27
C LEU A 545 -15.26 -21.38 -16.63
N LEU A 546 -16.13 -22.20 -16.01
CA LEU A 546 -16.35 -23.61 -16.34
C LEU A 546 -17.49 -23.81 -17.36
N ASP A 547 -17.94 -22.74 -18.04
CA ASP A 547 -19.03 -22.72 -19.02
C ASP A 547 -20.38 -23.28 -18.52
N LEU A 548 -20.60 -23.33 -17.19
CA LEU A 548 -21.76 -23.99 -16.58
C LEU A 548 -23.07 -23.19 -16.73
N CYS A 549 -23.00 -21.90 -17.07
CA CYS A 549 -24.16 -20.99 -17.18
C CYS A 549 -25.28 -21.50 -18.11
N ASN A 550 -24.92 -22.30 -19.12
CA ASN A 550 -25.84 -22.90 -20.10
C ASN A 550 -26.03 -24.42 -19.91
N SER A 551 -25.54 -24.98 -18.79
CA SER A 551 -25.65 -26.42 -18.50
C SER A 551 -27.12 -26.82 -18.28
N PRO A 552 -27.64 -27.89 -18.92
CA PRO A 552 -29.05 -28.31 -18.76
C PRO A 552 -29.45 -28.57 -17.30
N ASN A 553 -28.53 -29.07 -16.47
CA ASN A 553 -28.81 -29.47 -15.09
C ASN A 553 -28.64 -28.33 -14.07
N ASN A 554 -27.88 -27.28 -14.40
CA ASN A 554 -27.48 -26.23 -13.45
C ASN A 554 -27.81 -24.80 -13.91
N GLY A 555 -28.10 -24.60 -15.21
CA GLY A 555 -28.34 -23.30 -15.82
C GLY A 555 -29.46 -22.53 -15.14
N GLY A 556 -30.54 -23.19 -14.72
CA GLY A 556 -31.63 -22.53 -13.97
C GLY A 556 -31.19 -21.88 -12.66
N TYR A 557 -30.26 -22.49 -11.90
CA TYR A 557 -29.70 -21.88 -10.70
C TYR A 557 -28.78 -20.70 -11.05
N LEU A 558 -27.89 -20.89 -12.03
CA LEU A 558 -26.91 -19.87 -12.43
C LEU A 558 -27.58 -18.65 -13.09
N GLN A 559 -28.63 -18.84 -13.89
CA GLN A 559 -29.42 -17.74 -14.47
C GLN A 559 -30.14 -16.88 -13.41
N GLN A 560 -30.50 -17.48 -12.27
CA GLN A 560 -31.18 -16.77 -11.17
C GLN A 560 -30.23 -16.12 -10.16
N ASN A 561 -29.01 -16.65 -10.02
CA ASN A 561 -28.06 -16.29 -8.95
C ASN A 561 -26.71 -15.77 -9.46
N CYS A 562 -26.39 -15.90 -10.74
CA CYS A 562 -25.09 -15.57 -11.30
C CYS A 562 -25.21 -14.70 -12.57
N LYS A 563 -26.17 -13.76 -12.57
CA LYS A 563 -26.52 -12.98 -13.76
C LYS A 563 -25.33 -12.22 -14.35
N LYS A 564 -24.47 -11.67 -13.50
CA LYS A 564 -23.34 -10.85 -13.93
C LYS A 564 -22.16 -11.69 -14.40
N SER A 565 -21.87 -12.78 -13.71
CA SER A 565 -20.86 -13.74 -14.16
C SER A 565 -21.26 -14.44 -15.48
N CYS A 566 -22.54 -14.77 -15.64
CA CYS A 566 -23.07 -15.44 -16.82
C CYS A 566 -23.44 -14.50 -17.99
N SER A 567 -23.20 -13.19 -17.87
CA SER A 567 -23.56 -12.19 -18.90
C SER A 567 -25.05 -12.20 -19.28
N LEU A 568 -25.91 -12.23 -18.25
CA LEU A 568 -27.37 -12.20 -18.30
C LEU A 568 -27.92 -10.89 -17.68
N CYS A 569 -27.08 -9.86 -17.69
CA CYS A 569 -27.45 -8.46 -17.52
C CYS A 569 -27.68 -7.85 -18.91
#